data_AF-A0A653CY93-F1
#
_entry.id   AF-A0A653CY93-F1
#
_cell.length_a   1.000
_cell.length_b   1.000
_cell.length_c   1.000
_cell.angle_alpha   90.00
_cell.angle_beta   90.00
_cell.angle_gamma   90.00
#
_symmetry.space_group_name_H-M   'P 1'
#
loop_
_entity.id
_entity.type
_entity.pdbx_description
1 polymer ?
#
loop_
_entity_poly.entity_id
_entity_poly.type
_entity_poly.pdbx_seq_one_letter_code
_entity_poly.pdbx_strand_id
1 'polypeptide(L)'
;MTFRDIYKELKLRGYNYTGGFRHIQDYNLKDYRGHIKWDDNWVTFMDNMLQMKILAADTRLLYVPTYIQEVKLSAKSHVAWISNNFGSQKLETNLPTYYNDQSNTISCGHIKIQGLMASAITRKRDMRVPVLEKYVFVPNEAFLTVEESVRVNIQIILENSLVTKVKSVEIVDKFTSLNNHLLSPIVLTVLEDQPMIQPNVTVLSKTPIEEVNITTVDKELNAETDCVLIITSKLSQRPELCVDIFASLKENGFIISREEPNYNISAAFFEKLDAYTIHRTKEELLVLYRRKVPQKPMNVMKIVNDESLLWIQELQKLHKSKSKEDIVIYSEKDSTSGILGLTNCLRKEPETRNIRCVFLMDESDTFDITDIDLQKELNKNLAINVKKGGKWGTYRHMLVKRESYVDAEHVMANIMVRGDLSSLRWTEGPLSSNMLPPLERNLVYV
;
A
#
# COMPACT_ATOMS: atom_id res chain seq x y z
N MET A 1 22.65 11.51 25.06
CA MET A 1 22.10 11.40 23.69
C MET A 1 23.14 11.93 22.73
N THR A 2 23.46 11.20 21.67
CA THR A 2 24.33 11.67 20.59
C THR A 2 23.55 12.55 19.61
N PHE A 3 24.26 13.29 18.74
CA PHE A 3 23.67 14.04 17.62
C PHE A 3 22.58 13.27 16.86
N ARG A 4 22.84 11.99 16.52
CA ARG A 4 21.88 11.16 15.78
C ARG A 4 20.64 10.86 16.61
N ASP A 5 20.80 10.58 17.90
CA ASP A 5 19.69 10.28 18.82
C ASP A 5 18.79 11.50 19.00
N ILE A 6 19.39 12.68 19.18
CA ILE A 6 18.68 13.95 19.36
C ILE A 6 17.76 14.24 18.19
N TYR A 7 18.31 14.24 16.97
CA TYR A 7 17.53 14.60 15.80
C TYR A 7 16.60 13.48 15.32
N LYS A 8 16.86 12.22 15.70
CA LYS A 8 15.89 11.14 15.54
C LYS A 8 14.69 11.35 16.46
N GLU A 9 14.92 11.66 17.74
CA GLU A 9 13.86 11.92 18.71
C GLU A 9 13.02 13.14 18.31
N LEU A 10 13.66 14.27 17.97
CA LEU A 10 12.97 15.46 17.46
C LEU A 10 12.15 15.16 16.19
N LYS A 11 12.68 14.34 15.28
CA LYS A 11 11.92 13.92 14.08
C LYS A 11 10.68 13.09 14.45
N LEU A 12 10.77 12.19 15.41
CA LEU A 12 9.61 11.42 15.90
C LEU A 12 8.57 12.31 16.60
N ARG A 13 9.01 13.41 17.25
CA ARG A 13 8.13 14.45 17.80
C ARG A 13 7.46 15.33 16.73
N GLY A 14 7.94 15.28 15.49
CA GLY A 14 7.39 16.00 14.34
C GLY A 14 8.23 17.18 13.84
N TYR A 15 9.41 17.41 14.41
CA TYR A 15 10.32 18.47 13.95
C TYR A 15 11.15 18.01 12.75
N ASN A 16 11.20 18.83 11.69
CA ASN A 16 11.97 18.55 10.48
C ASN A 16 13.16 19.50 10.34
N TYR A 17 13.99 19.62 11.39
CA TYR A 17 15.17 20.48 11.38
C TYR A 17 16.17 20.07 10.29
N THR A 18 16.80 21.06 9.65
CA THR A 18 17.82 20.88 8.60
C THR A 18 18.92 21.94 8.73
N GLY A 19 20.08 21.71 8.11
CA GLY A 19 21.20 22.67 8.12
C GLY A 19 21.63 23.08 9.54
N GLY A 20 21.82 24.40 9.74
CA GLY A 20 22.26 24.96 11.03
C GLY A 20 21.29 24.79 12.19
N PHE A 21 20.02 24.46 11.93
CA PHE A 21 19.06 24.08 12.97
C PHE A 21 19.32 22.67 13.55
N ARG A 22 20.36 21.99 13.08
CA ARG A 22 20.86 20.72 13.61
C ARG A 22 22.25 20.87 14.22
N HIS A 23 22.42 21.70 15.24
CA HIS A 23 23.73 21.98 15.84
C HIS A 23 23.94 21.47 17.27
N ILE A 24 22.94 20.88 17.93
CA ILE A 24 23.13 20.16 19.20
C ILE A 24 23.95 18.89 18.94
N GLN A 25 25.20 18.87 19.39
CA GLN A 25 26.14 17.77 19.18
C GLN A 25 25.88 16.60 20.12
N ASP A 26 25.57 16.91 21.38
CA ASP A 26 25.23 15.97 22.42
C ASP A 26 24.34 16.62 23.46
N TYR A 27 23.59 15.79 24.19
CA TYR A 27 22.73 16.23 25.27
C TYR A 27 22.58 15.14 26.33
N ASN A 28 22.84 15.48 27.59
CA ASN A 28 22.65 14.63 28.75
C ASN A 28 21.33 14.98 29.42
N LEU A 29 20.38 14.03 29.41
CA LEU A 29 19.05 14.18 29.97
C LEU A 29 19.02 14.22 31.52
N LYS A 30 20.05 13.70 32.20
CA LYS A 30 20.12 13.72 33.68
C LYS A 30 20.61 15.07 34.19
N ASP A 31 21.65 15.58 33.55
CA ASP A 31 22.32 16.81 33.98
C ASP A 31 21.79 18.06 33.27
N TYR A 32 20.94 17.88 32.24
CA TYR A 32 20.42 18.93 31.37
C TYR A 32 21.53 19.79 30.73
N ARG A 33 22.62 19.13 30.32
CA ARG A 33 23.81 19.74 29.70
C ARG A 33 24.04 19.19 28.32
N GLY A 34 24.51 20.02 27.40
CA GLY A 34 24.89 19.59 26.06
C GLY A 34 25.81 20.60 25.40
N HIS A 35 26.20 20.31 24.17
CA HIS A 35 27.01 21.21 23.36
C HIS A 35 26.29 21.59 22.07
N ILE A 36 26.33 22.87 21.74
CA ILE A 36 25.75 23.39 20.50
C ILE A 36 26.88 23.96 19.65
N LYS A 37 26.98 23.53 18.40
CA LYS A 37 27.93 24.09 17.43
C LYS A 37 27.58 25.54 17.12
N TRP A 38 28.56 26.41 17.25
CA TRP A 38 28.53 27.80 16.82
C TRP A 38 29.11 27.93 15.41
N ASP A 39 28.33 28.52 14.50
CA ASP A 39 28.67 28.76 13.09
C ASP A 39 28.49 30.22 12.68
N ASP A 40 28.67 31.15 13.63
CA ASP A 40 28.46 32.59 13.46
C ASP A 40 27.01 32.97 13.07
N ASN A 41 26.05 32.11 13.42
CA ASN A 41 24.63 32.34 13.17
C ASN A 41 23.83 32.30 14.47
N TRP A 42 23.48 33.49 14.96
CA TRP A 42 22.71 33.68 16.20
C TRP A 42 21.32 33.03 16.15
N VAL A 43 20.67 33.03 14.99
CA VAL A 43 19.31 32.51 14.84
C VAL A 43 19.30 31.01 15.03
N THR A 44 20.17 30.30 14.29
CA THR A 44 20.29 28.84 14.43
C THR A 44 20.77 28.48 15.82
N PHE A 45 21.76 29.20 16.35
CA PHE A 45 22.30 28.92 17.69
C PHE A 45 21.24 29.04 18.79
N MET A 46 20.51 30.16 18.84
CA MET A 46 19.46 30.36 19.84
C MET A 46 18.28 29.40 19.63
N ASP A 47 17.93 29.05 18.39
CA ASP A 47 16.92 28.02 18.15
C ASP A 47 17.34 26.65 18.72
N ASN A 48 18.60 26.25 18.51
CA ASN A 48 19.13 25.02 19.14
C ASN A 48 19.12 25.11 20.69
N MET A 49 19.28 26.30 21.28
CA MET A 49 19.09 26.48 22.73
C MET A 49 17.64 26.20 23.14
N LEU A 50 16.66 26.71 22.39
CA LEU A 50 15.23 26.43 22.63
C LEU A 50 14.91 24.94 22.48
N GLN A 51 15.49 24.28 21.48
CA GLN A 51 15.37 22.85 21.25
C GLN A 51 15.81 22.01 22.47
N MET A 52 16.80 22.45 23.26
CA MET A 52 17.24 21.73 24.45
C MET A 52 16.15 21.61 25.53
N LYS A 53 15.37 22.69 25.73
CA LYS A 53 14.20 22.62 26.62
C LYS A 53 13.14 21.68 26.04
N ILE A 54 12.88 21.74 24.73
CA ILE A 54 11.93 20.85 24.08
C ILE A 54 12.33 19.39 24.29
N LEU A 55 13.63 19.06 24.18
CA LEU A 55 14.17 17.72 24.43
C LEU A 55 14.02 17.28 25.89
N ALA A 56 14.16 18.21 26.84
CA ALA A 56 13.99 17.94 28.27
C ALA A 56 12.56 17.52 28.65
N ALA A 57 11.55 17.96 27.89
CA ALA A 57 10.17 17.60 28.16
C ALA A 57 9.91 16.11 27.89
N ASP A 58 9.34 15.42 28.88
CA ASP A 58 8.92 14.01 28.78
C ASP A 58 7.59 13.88 28.01
N THR A 59 7.61 14.27 26.75
CA THR A 59 6.45 14.18 25.86
C THR A 59 6.93 13.86 24.45
N ARG A 60 6.08 13.17 23.67
CA ARG A 60 6.33 12.94 22.24
C ARG A 60 5.51 13.87 21.32
N LEU A 61 4.89 14.90 21.89
CA LEU A 61 4.08 15.84 21.10
C LEU A 61 4.97 16.86 20.39
N LEU A 62 4.40 17.48 19.36
CA LEU A 62 5.02 18.61 18.68
C LEU A 62 4.68 19.87 19.48
N TYR A 63 5.70 20.58 19.96
CA TYR A 63 5.56 21.81 20.74
C TYR A 63 6.13 22.99 19.95
N VAL A 64 5.53 24.16 20.12
CA VAL A 64 6.08 25.41 19.60
C VAL A 64 6.20 26.42 20.73
N PRO A 65 7.30 27.19 20.80
CA PRO A 65 7.44 28.33 21.70
C PRO A 65 6.25 29.29 21.56
N THR A 66 5.59 29.61 22.66
CA THR A 66 4.47 30.57 22.70
C THR A 66 4.76 31.79 23.55
N TYR A 67 5.70 31.69 24.49
CA TYR A 67 6.07 32.80 25.36
C TYR A 67 7.52 32.65 25.85
N ILE A 68 8.22 33.77 26.01
CA ILE A 68 9.54 33.84 26.65
C ILE A 68 9.50 35.02 27.61
N GLN A 69 9.81 34.77 28.88
CA GLN A 69 9.78 35.82 29.90
C GLN A 69 10.90 36.84 29.71
N GLU A 70 12.13 36.37 29.48
CA GLU A 70 13.29 37.24 29.37
C GLU A 70 14.38 36.61 28.50
N VAL A 71 15.03 37.43 27.68
CA VAL A 71 16.25 37.07 26.96
C VAL A 71 17.34 38.10 27.28
N LYS A 72 18.43 37.67 27.90
CA LYS A 72 19.63 38.48 28.12
C LYS A 72 20.73 38.04 27.17
N LEU A 73 21.26 38.99 26.41
CA LEU A 73 22.29 38.74 25.41
C LEU A 73 23.29 39.90 25.42
N SER A 74 24.54 39.62 25.78
CA SER A 74 25.65 40.56 25.55
C SER A 74 26.49 40.08 24.38
N ALA A 75 26.18 40.53 23.16
CA ALA A 75 26.83 40.05 21.94
C ALA A 75 28.36 40.26 21.96
N LYS A 76 28.83 41.46 22.34
CA LYS A 76 30.27 41.77 22.42
C LYS A 76 30.99 40.85 23.41
N SER A 77 30.41 40.65 24.59
CA SER A 77 30.97 39.76 25.60
C SER A 77 30.95 38.29 25.14
N HIS A 78 29.88 37.86 24.46
CA HIS A 78 29.80 36.49 23.94
C HIS A 78 30.83 36.20 22.87
N VAL A 79 31.02 37.10 21.90
CA VAL A 79 32.03 36.94 20.85
C VAL A 79 33.45 36.97 21.43
N ALA A 80 33.71 37.86 22.40
CA ALA A 80 34.99 37.87 23.12
C ALA A 80 35.21 36.57 23.90
N TRP A 81 34.17 36.06 24.56
CA TRP A 81 34.21 34.77 25.26
C TRP A 81 34.50 33.61 24.30
N ILE A 82 33.84 33.56 23.14
CA ILE A 82 34.11 32.54 22.11
C ILE A 82 35.56 32.64 21.63
N SER A 83 36.02 33.84 21.29
CA SER A 83 37.38 34.07 20.77
C SER A 83 38.45 33.66 21.78
N ASN A 84 38.27 34.02 23.05
CA ASN A 84 39.23 33.73 24.11
C ASN A 84 39.29 32.24 24.49
N ASN A 85 38.16 31.53 24.43
CA ASN A 85 38.07 30.14 24.89
C ASN A 85 38.17 29.11 23.75
N PHE A 86 37.83 29.49 22.52
CA PHE A 86 37.71 28.57 21.38
C PHE A 86 38.45 29.05 20.12
N GLY A 87 38.96 30.29 20.07
CA GLY A 87 39.60 30.86 18.87
C GLY A 87 41.03 30.40 18.59
N SER A 88 41.75 29.88 19.60
CA SER A 88 43.19 29.61 19.52
C SER A 88 43.55 28.17 19.15
N GLN A 89 42.57 27.29 19.06
CA GLN A 89 42.75 25.87 18.73
C GLN A 89 41.76 25.54 17.61
N LYS A 90 42.18 24.79 16.59
CA LYS A 90 41.32 24.27 15.49
C LYS A 90 40.25 23.26 15.99
N LEU A 91 39.66 23.51 17.16
CA LEU A 91 38.57 22.75 17.73
C LEU A 91 37.27 23.25 17.11
N GLU A 92 36.36 22.33 16.82
CA GLU A 92 34.98 22.68 16.49
C GLU A 92 34.41 23.52 17.64
N THR A 93 33.81 24.67 17.32
CA THR A 93 33.27 25.61 18.31
C THR A 93 31.96 25.09 18.89
N ASN A 94 32.05 24.04 19.71
CA ASN A 94 30.93 23.39 20.37
C ASN A 94 30.75 23.99 21.76
N LEU A 95 29.78 24.90 21.89
CA LEU A 95 29.59 25.71 23.08
C LEU A 95 28.78 24.96 24.15
N PRO A 96 29.28 24.88 25.40
CA PRO A 96 28.55 24.23 26.49
C PRO A 96 27.28 25.02 26.81
N THR A 97 26.15 24.33 26.75
CA THR A 97 24.82 24.90 26.98
C THR A 97 24.12 24.11 28.08
N TYR A 98 23.43 24.84 28.95
CA TYR A 98 22.82 24.32 30.16
C TYR A 98 21.34 24.69 30.18
N TYR A 99 20.48 23.72 30.51
CA TYR A 99 19.09 23.98 30.88
C TYR A 99 18.92 23.70 32.37
N ASN A 100 18.34 24.65 33.09
CA ASN A 100 17.98 24.48 34.49
C ASN A 100 16.45 24.47 34.58
N ASP A 101 15.90 23.29 34.88
CA ASP A 101 14.46 23.07 34.91
C ASP A 101 13.76 23.84 36.04
N GLN A 102 14.36 23.88 37.24
CA GLN A 102 13.80 24.58 38.40
C GLN A 102 13.62 26.09 38.17
N SER A 103 14.58 26.72 37.48
CA SER A 103 14.53 28.14 37.15
C SER A 103 14.01 28.42 35.73
N ASN A 104 13.61 27.37 35.00
CA ASN A 104 13.22 27.42 33.59
C ASN A 104 14.16 28.30 32.75
N THR A 105 15.46 28.08 32.87
CA THR A 105 16.50 28.92 32.27
C THR A 105 17.41 28.10 31.37
N ILE A 106 17.58 28.53 30.12
CA ILE A 106 18.60 28.04 29.21
C ILE A 106 19.74 29.04 29.18
N SER A 107 20.99 28.59 29.27
CA SER A 107 22.16 29.48 29.31
C SER A 107 23.35 28.91 28.55
N CYS A 108 24.08 29.80 27.89
CA CYS A 108 25.36 29.51 27.25
C CYS A 108 26.20 30.79 27.20
N GLY A 109 27.40 30.78 27.79
CA GLY A 109 28.29 31.95 27.83
C GLY A 109 27.60 33.21 28.39
N HIS A 110 27.33 34.18 27.51
CA HIS A 110 26.70 35.46 27.83
C HIS A 110 25.27 35.57 27.28
N ILE A 111 24.63 34.41 27.01
CA ILE A 111 23.23 34.29 26.62
C ILE A 111 22.46 33.60 27.75
N LYS A 112 21.32 34.18 28.13
CA LYS A 112 20.36 33.59 29.07
C LYS A 112 18.95 33.76 28.52
N ILE A 113 18.22 32.66 28.39
CA ILE A 113 16.80 32.63 28.00
C ILE A 113 16.03 32.09 29.20
N GLN A 114 15.11 32.87 29.75
CA GLN A 114 14.35 32.50 30.95
C GLN A 114 12.85 32.47 30.65
N GLY A 115 12.15 31.52 31.28
CA GLY A 115 10.70 31.45 31.26
C GLY A 115 10.10 31.05 29.91
N LEU A 116 10.80 30.24 29.11
CA LEU A 116 10.24 29.70 27.86
C LEU A 116 8.98 28.88 28.18
N MET A 117 7.86 29.15 27.52
CA MET A 117 6.67 28.30 27.51
C MET A 117 6.42 27.81 26.08
N ALA A 118 5.95 26.59 25.97
CA ALA A 118 5.63 25.99 24.69
C ALA A 118 4.26 25.31 24.77
N SER A 119 3.51 25.36 23.68
CA SER A 119 2.19 24.74 23.56
C SER A 119 2.23 23.63 22.52
N ALA A 120 1.51 22.54 22.81
CA ALA A 120 1.41 21.43 21.87
C ALA A 120 0.50 21.80 20.69
N ILE A 121 0.93 21.47 19.48
CA ILE A 121 0.16 21.71 18.25
C ILE A 121 -0.25 20.40 17.57
N THR A 122 -1.33 20.44 16.80
CA THR A 122 -1.74 19.31 15.97
C THR A 122 -0.76 19.11 14.83
N ARG A 123 -0.39 17.85 14.59
CA ARG A 123 0.36 17.48 13.39
C ARG A 123 -0.60 17.50 12.21
N LYS A 124 -0.11 17.97 11.04
CA LYS A 124 -0.81 17.71 9.78
C LYS A 124 -0.97 16.19 9.64
N ARG A 125 -2.17 15.73 9.24
CA ARG A 125 -2.41 14.30 8.98
C ARG A 125 -1.37 13.79 8.00
N ASP A 126 -0.67 12.72 8.39
CA ASP A 126 0.15 11.97 7.45
C ASP A 126 -0.80 11.30 6.44
N MET A 127 -0.69 11.67 5.17
CA MET A 127 -1.57 11.12 4.12
C MET A 127 -1.21 9.67 3.75
N ARG A 128 -0.16 9.09 4.37
CA ARG A 128 0.29 7.71 4.11
C ARG A 128 -0.37 6.73 5.08
N VAL A 129 -1.70 6.71 5.11
CA VAL A 129 -2.42 5.67 5.87
C VAL A 129 -2.17 4.33 5.16
N PRO A 130 -1.62 3.31 5.85
CA PRO A 130 -1.40 2.03 5.23
C PRO A 130 -2.75 1.40 4.87
N VAL A 131 -2.84 0.87 3.65
CA VAL A 131 -3.95 0.01 3.23
C VAL A 131 -3.78 -1.33 3.94
N LEU A 132 -4.85 -1.80 4.59
CA LEU A 132 -4.87 -3.12 5.23
C LEU A 132 -5.62 -4.09 4.33
N GLU A 133 -4.96 -5.19 3.98
CA GLU A 133 -5.52 -6.22 3.12
C GLU A 133 -5.40 -7.61 3.77
N LYS A 134 -6.39 -8.47 3.54
CA LYS A 134 -6.36 -9.89 3.87
C LYS A 134 -6.10 -10.70 2.59
N TYR A 135 -5.32 -11.76 2.68
CA TYR A 135 -5.04 -12.65 1.55
C TYR A 135 -5.96 -13.87 1.61
N VAL A 136 -6.92 -13.94 0.70
CA VAL A 136 -8.00 -14.95 0.74
C VAL A 136 -8.17 -15.64 -0.60
N PHE A 137 -8.56 -16.91 -0.58
CA PHE A 137 -8.92 -17.64 -1.80
C PHE A 137 -10.23 -17.10 -2.35
N VAL A 138 -10.22 -16.72 -3.63
CA VAL A 138 -11.39 -16.29 -4.39
C VAL A 138 -11.57 -17.25 -5.55
N PRO A 139 -12.67 -18.04 -5.58
CA PRO A 139 -12.98 -18.90 -6.72
C PRO A 139 -13.17 -18.05 -7.99
N ASN A 140 -12.85 -18.61 -9.15
CA ASN A 140 -13.10 -17.98 -10.46
C ASN A 140 -14.60 -17.64 -10.62
N GLU A 141 -15.49 -18.45 -10.04
CA GLU A 141 -16.92 -18.18 -9.95
C GLU A 141 -17.33 -17.86 -8.51
N ALA A 142 -17.71 -16.61 -8.24
CA ALA A 142 -17.97 -16.14 -6.88
C ALA A 142 -19.13 -15.13 -6.82
N PHE A 143 -19.67 -14.93 -5.62
CA PHE A 143 -20.58 -13.83 -5.31
C PHE A 143 -19.82 -12.79 -4.50
N LEU A 144 -19.70 -11.56 -5.02
CA LEU A 144 -18.85 -10.48 -4.47
C LEU A 144 -19.58 -9.13 -4.60
N THR A 145 -19.15 -8.11 -3.86
CA THR A 145 -19.53 -6.73 -4.22
C THR A 145 -18.85 -6.29 -5.51
N VAL A 146 -19.34 -5.22 -6.14
CA VAL A 146 -18.71 -4.64 -7.35
C VAL A 146 -17.26 -4.27 -7.08
N GLU A 147 -16.97 -3.62 -5.94
CA GLU A 147 -15.63 -3.21 -5.54
C GLU A 147 -14.70 -4.41 -5.30
N GLU A 148 -15.21 -5.46 -4.66
CA GLU A 148 -14.47 -6.69 -4.42
C GLU A 148 -14.13 -7.39 -5.74
N SER A 149 -15.10 -7.49 -6.66
CA SER A 149 -14.91 -8.08 -7.98
C SER A 149 -13.91 -7.31 -8.84
N VAL A 150 -14.04 -5.98 -8.92
CA VAL A 150 -13.09 -5.12 -9.65
C VAL A 150 -11.70 -5.27 -9.06
N ARG A 151 -11.54 -5.29 -7.73
CA ARG A 151 -10.24 -5.48 -7.07
C ARG A 151 -9.60 -6.81 -7.45
N VAL A 152 -10.35 -7.91 -7.38
CA VAL A 152 -9.87 -9.24 -7.78
C VAL A 152 -9.43 -9.24 -9.25
N ASN A 153 -10.26 -8.70 -10.14
CA ASN A 153 -10.00 -8.70 -11.57
C ASN A 153 -8.78 -7.84 -11.94
N ILE A 154 -8.61 -6.68 -11.33
CA ILE A 154 -7.42 -5.83 -11.54
C ILE A 154 -6.15 -6.53 -11.05
N GLN A 155 -6.19 -7.23 -9.91
CA GLN A 155 -5.05 -8.02 -9.45
C GLN A 155 -4.69 -9.15 -10.42
N ILE A 156 -5.68 -9.87 -10.96
CA ILE A 156 -5.48 -10.87 -12.02
C ILE A 156 -4.81 -10.22 -13.24
N ILE A 157 -5.31 -9.06 -13.69
CA ILE A 157 -4.77 -8.34 -14.85
C ILE A 157 -3.30 -7.97 -14.62
N LEU A 158 -2.95 -7.41 -13.46
CA LEU A 158 -1.58 -7.01 -13.14
C LEU A 158 -0.62 -8.21 -13.05
N GLU A 159 -1.04 -9.30 -12.42
CA GLU A 159 -0.28 -10.54 -12.28
C GLU A 159 0.06 -11.18 -13.63
N ASN A 160 -0.85 -11.07 -14.61
CA ASN A 160 -0.71 -11.70 -15.92
C ASN A 160 -0.08 -10.79 -16.98
N SER A 161 -0.30 -9.47 -16.90
CA SER A 161 0.25 -8.50 -17.86
C SER A 161 1.65 -8.02 -17.51
N LEU A 162 2.00 -7.98 -16.21
CA LEU A 162 3.28 -7.47 -15.69
C LEU A 162 3.64 -6.07 -16.21
N VAL A 163 2.62 -5.23 -16.46
CA VAL A 163 2.81 -3.84 -16.89
C VAL A 163 2.82 -2.90 -15.70
N THR A 164 3.57 -1.80 -15.81
CA THR A 164 3.54 -0.70 -14.84
C THR A 164 2.58 0.41 -15.27
N LYS A 165 2.45 0.66 -16.58
CA LYS A 165 1.47 1.60 -17.14
C LYS A 165 0.21 0.85 -17.51
N VAL A 166 -0.90 1.20 -16.87
CA VAL A 166 -2.20 0.54 -17.10
C VAL A 166 -3.13 1.52 -17.77
N LYS A 167 -3.37 1.32 -19.07
CA LYS A 167 -4.39 2.04 -19.82
C LYS A 167 -5.70 1.27 -19.73
N SER A 168 -6.71 1.87 -19.11
CA SER A 168 -8.05 1.31 -18.96
C SER A 168 -9.08 2.23 -19.61
N VAL A 169 -10.01 1.64 -20.36
CA VAL A 169 -11.09 2.38 -21.03
C VAL A 169 -12.43 1.79 -20.64
N GLU A 170 -13.37 2.61 -20.16
CA GLU A 170 -14.76 2.21 -19.92
C GLU A 170 -15.70 2.87 -20.93
N ILE A 171 -16.54 2.07 -21.58
CA ILE A 171 -17.47 2.52 -22.61
C ILE A 171 -18.84 2.75 -21.98
N VAL A 172 -19.35 3.97 -22.10
CA VAL A 172 -20.66 4.37 -21.59
C VAL A 172 -21.54 4.82 -22.74
N ASP A 173 -22.51 3.98 -23.09
CA ASP A 173 -23.45 4.22 -24.16
C ASP A 173 -24.84 3.62 -23.84
N LYS A 174 -25.69 3.48 -24.86
CA LYS A 174 -27.06 2.96 -24.75
C LYS A 174 -27.18 1.56 -24.14
N PHE A 175 -26.10 0.77 -24.09
CA PHE A 175 -26.11 -0.56 -23.47
C PHE A 175 -25.75 -0.53 -21.99
N THR A 176 -25.21 0.59 -21.50
CA THR A 176 -24.88 0.78 -20.09
C THR A 176 -26.15 1.07 -19.29
N SER A 177 -26.37 0.31 -18.22
CA SER A 177 -27.50 0.52 -17.31
C SER A 177 -27.36 1.86 -16.58
N LEU A 178 -28.43 2.66 -16.55
CA LEU A 178 -28.46 3.94 -15.82
C LEU A 178 -28.32 3.78 -14.30
N ASN A 179 -28.66 2.61 -13.76
CA ASN A 179 -28.56 2.32 -12.33
C ASN A 179 -27.15 1.89 -11.91
N ASN A 180 -26.27 1.65 -12.87
CA ASN A 180 -24.95 1.08 -12.63
C ASN A 180 -23.93 2.21 -12.51
N HIS A 181 -23.26 2.32 -11.36
CA HIS A 181 -22.13 3.24 -11.20
C HIS A 181 -20.96 2.85 -12.12
N LEU A 182 -20.15 3.83 -12.49
CA LEU A 182 -18.96 3.59 -13.30
C LEU A 182 -17.96 2.70 -12.55
N LEU A 183 -17.32 1.78 -13.27
CA LEU A 183 -16.24 0.97 -12.70
C LEU A 183 -14.92 1.75 -12.66
N SER A 184 -14.77 2.77 -13.51
CA SER A 184 -13.55 3.57 -13.67
C SER A 184 -13.01 4.18 -12.37
N PRO A 185 -13.82 4.81 -11.49
CA PRO A 185 -13.32 5.29 -10.18
C PRO A 185 -12.80 4.17 -9.28
N ILE A 186 -13.48 3.01 -9.29
CA ILE A 186 -13.08 1.85 -8.50
C ILE A 186 -11.77 1.29 -9.05
N VAL A 187 -11.65 1.16 -10.38
CA VAL A 187 -10.42 0.73 -11.06
C VAL A 187 -9.26 1.67 -10.75
N LEU A 188 -9.48 2.99 -10.83
CA LEU A 188 -8.46 3.99 -10.49
C LEU A 188 -7.98 3.81 -9.04
N THR A 189 -8.92 3.73 -8.09
CA THR A 189 -8.60 3.53 -6.66
C THR A 189 -7.78 2.25 -6.45
N VAL A 190 -8.19 1.13 -7.05
CA VAL A 190 -7.47 -0.14 -6.92
C VAL A 190 -6.07 -0.06 -7.52
N LEU A 191 -5.89 0.63 -8.65
CA LEU A 191 -4.58 0.81 -9.29
C LEU A 191 -3.66 1.73 -8.47
N GLU A 192 -4.21 2.77 -7.86
CA GLU A 192 -3.46 3.70 -6.98
C GLU A 192 -3.01 3.04 -5.67
N ASP A 193 -3.74 2.03 -5.18
CA ASP A 193 -3.30 1.19 -4.06
C ASP A 193 -2.03 0.37 -4.40
N GLN A 194 -1.73 0.15 -5.68
CA GLN A 194 -0.61 -0.69 -6.10
C GLN A 194 0.70 0.11 -6.27
N PRO A 195 1.81 -0.34 -5.67
CA PRO A 195 3.08 0.36 -5.78
C PRO A 195 3.60 0.32 -7.21
N MET A 196 4.19 1.45 -7.66
CA MET A 196 4.84 1.58 -8.98
C MET A 196 3.91 1.44 -10.19
N ILE A 197 2.60 1.34 -9.98
CA ILE A 197 1.60 1.35 -11.06
C ILE A 197 1.26 2.79 -11.42
N GLN A 198 1.14 3.05 -12.73
CA GLN A 198 0.76 4.33 -13.32
C GLN A 198 -0.58 4.13 -14.04
N PRO A 199 -1.71 4.50 -13.40
CA PRO A 199 -3.02 4.37 -14.02
C PRO A 199 -3.25 5.46 -15.06
N ASN A 200 -3.87 5.08 -16.18
CA ASN A 200 -4.50 5.97 -17.14
C ASN A 200 -5.90 5.41 -17.41
N VAL A 201 -6.91 5.98 -16.73
CA VAL A 201 -8.30 5.52 -16.80
C VAL A 201 -9.13 6.57 -17.52
N THR A 202 -9.79 6.17 -18.60
CA THR A 202 -10.60 7.06 -19.44
C THR A 202 -12.00 6.48 -19.62
N VAL A 203 -13.01 7.34 -19.62
CA VAL A 203 -14.39 6.98 -19.95
C VAL A 203 -14.72 7.51 -21.34
N LEU A 204 -15.17 6.63 -22.24
CA LEU A 204 -15.69 7.00 -23.55
C LEU A 204 -17.20 7.16 -23.44
N SER A 205 -17.68 8.39 -23.61
CA SER A 205 -19.12 8.68 -23.59
C SER A 205 -19.45 9.86 -24.49
N LYS A 206 -20.59 9.77 -25.19
CA LYS A 206 -21.16 10.89 -25.96
C LYS A 206 -21.76 11.97 -25.06
N THR A 207 -22.17 11.58 -23.86
CA THR A 207 -22.72 12.49 -22.86
C THR A 207 -21.64 12.84 -21.84
N PRO A 208 -21.43 14.12 -21.49
CA PRO A 208 -20.51 14.49 -20.41
C PRO A 208 -20.92 13.82 -19.10
N ILE A 209 -19.97 13.18 -18.43
CA ILE A 209 -20.15 12.59 -17.10
C ILE A 209 -19.21 13.34 -16.17
N GLU A 210 -19.77 14.09 -15.23
CA GLU A 210 -18.99 14.80 -14.22
C GLU A 210 -18.66 13.83 -13.08
N GLU A 211 -17.51 13.18 -13.17
CA GLU A 211 -16.98 12.35 -12.10
C GLU A 211 -15.59 12.85 -11.69
N VAL A 212 -15.39 13.05 -10.39
CA VAL A 212 -14.14 13.61 -9.85
C VAL A 212 -13.00 12.63 -10.10
N ASN A 213 -11.96 13.08 -10.82
CA ASN A 213 -10.71 12.36 -11.11
C ASN A 213 -10.71 11.35 -12.27
N ILE A 214 -11.75 11.28 -13.10
CA ILE A 214 -11.73 10.46 -14.33
C ILE A 214 -11.85 11.35 -15.57
N THR A 215 -11.06 11.07 -16.60
CA THR A 215 -11.14 11.80 -17.88
C THR A 215 -12.26 11.21 -18.73
N THR A 216 -13.28 12.01 -19.06
CA THR A 216 -14.33 11.62 -20.00
C THR A 216 -14.07 12.24 -21.37
N VAL A 217 -14.15 11.43 -22.43
CA VAL A 217 -13.85 11.84 -23.80
C VAL A 217 -14.94 11.34 -24.74
N ASP A 218 -15.42 12.22 -25.62
CA ASP A 218 -16.29 11.85 -26.74
C ASP A 218 -15.43 11.37 -27.92
N LYS A 219 -15.06 10.09 -27.86
CA LYS A 219 -14.31 9.38 -28.91
C LYS A 219 -14.84 7.97 -29.06
N GLU A 220 -14.69 7.42 -30.26
CA GLU A 220 -14.93 6.02 -30.52
C GLU A 220 -13.75 5.15 -30.05
N LEU A 221 -14.03 3.89 -29.73
CA LEU A 221 -13.02 2.95 -29.23
C LEU A 221 -11.87 2.73 -30.22
N ASN A 222 -12.17 2.75 -31.53
CA ASN A 222 -11.19 2.55 -32.61
C ASN A 222 -10.04 3.59 -32.62
N ALA A 223 -10.19 4.72 -31.93
CA ALA A 223 -9.14 5.72 -31.76
C ALA A 223 -8.14 5.37 -30.65
N GLU A 224 -8.46 4.37 -29.83
CA GLU A 224 -7.64 3.92 -28.71
C GLU A 224 -6.77 2.73 -29.12
N THR A 225 -5.51 2.72 -28.68
CA THR A 225 -4.58 1.58 -28.85
C THR A 225 -3.94 1.20 -27.53
N ASP A 226 -3.35 -0.01 -27.47
CA ASP A 226 -2.58 -0.52 -26.33
C ASP A 226 -3.34 -0.54 -25.00
N CYS A 227 -4.66 -0.70 -25.04
CA CYS A 227 -5.48 -0.83 -23.84
C CYS A 227 -5.16 -2.14 -23.12
N VAL A 228 -4.87 -2.04 -21.83
CA VAL A 228 -4.66 -3.20 -20.95
C VAL A 228 -6.00 -3.75 -20.48
N LEU A 229 -6.97 -2.86 -20.25
CA LEU A 229 -8.33 -3.20 -19.85
C LEU A 229 -9.34 -2.41 -20.68
N ILE A 230 -10.37 -3.08 -21.18
CA ILE A 230 -11.57 -2.44 -21.72
C ILE A 230 -12.79 -2.92 -20.92
N ILE A 231 -13.63 -1.99 -20.51
CA ILE A 231 -14.86 -2.24 -19.77
C ILE A 231 -16.04 -1.87 -20.66
N THR A 232 -16.99 -2.78 -20.81
CA THR A 232 -18.18 -2.57 -21.64
C THR A 232 -19.38 -3.30 -21.06
N SER A 233 -20.58 -2.92 -21.51
CA SER A 233 -21.84 -3.57 -21.12
C SER A 233 -22.39 -4.43 -22.25
N LYS A 234 -22.99 -5.58 -21.89
CA LYS A 234 -23.72 -6.49 -22.79
C LYS A 234 -22.89 -6.90 -24.00
N LEU A 235 -21.63 -7.29 -23.80
CA LEU A 235 -20.68 -7.61 -24.88
C LEU A 235 -21.27 -8.69 -25.83
N SER A 236 -21.98 -9.66 -25.27
CA SER A 236 -22.65 -10.73 -26.01
C SER A 236 -23.65 -10.26 -27.07
N GLN A 237 -24.21 -9.06 -26.89
CA GLN A 237 -25.17 -8.44 -27.81
C GLN A 237 -24.49 -7.52 -28.83
N ARG A 238 -23.15 -7.43 -28.82
CA ARG A 238 -22.36 -6.42 -29.54
C ARG A 238 -21.20 -7.04 -30.35
N PRO A 239 -21.49 -7.93 -31.33
CA PRO A 239 -20.43 -8.61 -32.10
C PRO A 239 -19.54 -7.66 -32.91
N GLU A 240 -20.08 -6.53 -33.38
CA GLU A 240 -19.30 -5.51 -34.10
C GLU A 240 -18.24 -4.85 -33.21
N LEU A 241 -18.61 -4.55 -31.94
CA LEU A 241 -17.71 -3.94 -30.97
C LEU A 241 -16.52 -4.86 -30.63
N CYS A 242 -16.69 -6.18 -30.70
CA CYS A 242 -15.59 -7.13 -30.46
C CYS A 242 -14.41 -6.89 -31.41
N VAL A 243 -14.66 -6.44 -32.65
CA VAL A 243 -13.60 -6.15 -33.61
C VAL A 243 -12.77 -4.95 -33.14
N ASP A 244 -13.45 -3.85 -32.75
CA ASP A 244 -12.79 -2.65 -32.24
C ASP A 244 -12.06 -2.90 -30.93
N ILE A 245 -12.66 -3.71 -30.04
CA ILE A 245 -12.03 -4.17 -28.79
C ILE A 245 -10.72 -4.89 -29.10
N PHE A 246 -10.72 -5.86 -30.02
CA PHE A 246 -9.50 -6.59 -30.36
C PHE A 246 -8.45 -5.75 -31.08
N ALA A 247 -8.85 -4.71 -31.81
CA ALA A 247 -7.92 -3.77 -32.43
C ALA A 247 -7.28 -2.82 -31.39
N SER A 248 -8.02 -2.47 -30.34
CA SER A 248 -7.62 -1.50 -29.32
C SER A 248 -6.86 -2.14 -28.15
N LEU A 249 -7.12 -3.42 -27.87
CA LEU A 249 -6.46 -4.18 -26.83
C LEU A 249 -5.01 -4.49 -27.17
N LYS A 250 -4.16 -4.39 -26.15
CA LYS A 250 -2.84 -4.99 -26.17
C LYS A 250 -2.95 -6.52 -26.31
N GLU A 251 -1.93 -7.19 -26.84
CA GLU A 251 -1.90 -8.65 -27.07
C GLU A 251 -2.33 -9.49 -25.85
N ASN A 252 -2.02 -9.03 -24.64
CA ASN A 252 -2.39 -9.66 -23.36
C ASN A 252 -3.37 -8.81 -22.54
N GLY A 253 -4.17 -7.98 -23.22
CA GLY A 253 -5.20 -7.16 -22.61
C GLY A 253 -6.45 -7.94 -22.25
N PHE A 254 -7.26 -7.37 -21.35
CA PHE A 254 -8.44 -8.00 -20.77
C PHE A 254 -9.69 -7.17 -21.04
N ILE A 255 -10.84 -7.83 -20.92
CA ILE A 255 -12.15 -7.21 -21.07
C ILE A 255 -12.96 -7.51 -19.81
N ILE A 256 -13.55 -6.49 -19.19
CA ILE A 256 -14.62 -6.72 -18.21
C ILE A 256 -15.95 -6.44 -18.93
N SER A 257 -16.77 -7.48 -19.08
CA SER A 257 -18.16 -7.32 -19.53
C SER A 257 -19.10 -7.22 -18.34
N ARG A 258 -19.96 -6.20 -18.35
CA ARG A 258 -21.09 -6.04 -17.44
C ARG A 258 -22.33 -6.65 -18.08
N GLU A 259 -22.87 -7.69 -17.47
CA GLU A 259 -24.02 -8.44 -17.95
C GLU A 259 -25.15 -8.43 -16.90
N GLU A 260 -26.35 -8.80 -17.31
CA GLU A 260 -27.49 -8.94 -16.38
C GLU A 260 -27.23 -10.08 -15.37
N PRO A 261 -27.72 -10.00 -14.11
CA PRO A 261 -27.42 -10.99 -13.06
C PRO A 261 -27.70 -12.46 -13.44
N ASN A 262 -28.74 -12.67 -14.26
CA ASN A 262 -29.18 -14.00 -14.70
C ASN A 262 -28.62 -14.39 -16.06
N TYR A 263 -27.67 -13.61 -16.61
CA TYR A 263 -27.06 -13.90 -17.89
C TYR A 263 -26.33 -15.24 -17.84
N ASN A 264 -26.61 -16.09 -18.82
CA ASN A 264 -25.93 -17.35 -19.02
C ASN A 264 -24.89 -17.21 -20.15
N ILE A 265 -23.66 -17.61 -19.87
CA ILE A 265 -22.54 -17.49 -20.79
C ILE A 265 -22.69 -18.55 -21.90
N SER A 266 -23.10 -18.10 -23.09
CA SER A 266 -23.26 -18.97 -24.27
C SER A 266 -21.90 -19.30 -24.90
N ALA A 267 -21.53 -20.58 -24.94
CA ALA A 267 -20.24 -21.05 -25.49
C ALA A 267 -19.95 -20.58 -26.93
N ALA A 268 -20.98 -20.38 -27.77
CA ALA A 268 -20.82 -20.00 -29.16
C ALA A 268 -20.32 -18.55 -29.35
N PHE A 269 -20.73 -17.61 -28.49
CA PHE A 269 -20.27 -16.22 -28.59
C PHE A 269 -18.80 -16.08 -28.15
N PHE A 270 -18.36 -16.93 -27.24
CA PHE A 270 -17.02 -16.89 -26.66
C PHE A 270 -16.05 -17.87 -27.34
N GLU A 271 -16.27 -18.24 -28.61
CA GLU A 271 -15.30 -19.08 -29.34
C GLU A 271 -13.91 -18.45 -29.37
N LYS A 272 -13.81 -17.12 -29.42
CA LYS A 272 -12.55 -16.35 -29.46
C LYS A 272 -12.09 -15.82 -28.10
N LEU A 273 -12.87 -16.01 -27.04
CA LEU A 273 -12.65 -15.46 -25.71
C LEU A 273 -12.65 -16.56 -24.66
N ASP A 274 -11.74 -16.49 -23.69
CA ASP A 274 -11.82 -17.30 -22.48
C ASP A 274 -12.38 -16.45 -21.34
N ALA A 275 -13.33 -17.00 -20.59
CA ALA A 275 -13.81 -16.42 -19.34
C ALA A 275 -12.90 -16.86 -18.19
N TYR A 276 -12.35 -15.88 -17.47
CA TYR A 276 -11.40 -16.10 -16.38
C TYR A 276 -12.12 -16.06 -15.04
N THR A 277 -12.94 -15.04 -14.84
CA THR A 277 -13.78 -14.90 -13.65
C THR A 277 -15.21 -14.60 -14.05
N ILE A 278 -16.15 -15.12 -13.25
CA ILE A 278 -17.59 -14.93 -13.37
C ILE A 278 -18.07 -14.53 -11.98
N HIS A 279 -18.09 -13.22 -11.71
CA HIS A 279 -18.45 -12.68 -10.40
C HIS A 279 -19.86 -12.12 -10.43
N ARG A 280 -20.76 -12.73 -9.67
CA ARG A 280 -22.12 -12.24 -9.47
C ARG A 280 -22.11 -11.20 -8.35
N THR A 281 -22.74 -10.06 -8.60
CA THR A 281 -23.00 -9.03 -7.61
C THR A 281 -24.50 -8.97 -7.32
N LYS A 282 -24.96 -8.04 -6.48
CA LYS A 282 -26.39 -7.87 -6.23
C LYS A 282 -27.12 -7.29 -7.45
N GLU A 283 -26.43 -6.46 -8.23
CA GLU A 283 -27.02 -5.66 -9.31
C GLU A 283 -26.69 -6.20 -10.70
N GLU A 284 -25.54 -6.83 -10.87
CA GLU A 284 -25.02 -7.25 -12.18
C GLU A 284 -24.08 -8.47 -12.12
N LEU A 285 -23.78 -9.03 -13.28
CA LEU A 285 -22.75 -10.04 -13.48
C LEU A 285 -21.51 -9.38 -14.11
N LEU A 286 -20.35 -9.53 -13.50
CA LEU A 286 -19.07 -9.09 -14.03
C LEU A 286 -18.26 -10.29 -14.52
N VAL A 287 -17.93 -10.29 -15.81
CA VAL A 287 -17.15 -11.37 -16.42
C VAL A 287 -15.83 -10.81 -16.97
N LEU A 288 -14.72 -11.37 -16.50
CA LEU A 288 -13.39 -11.05 -17.02
C LEU A 288 -13.08 -11.99 -18.18
N TYR A 289 -12.92 -11.42 -19.37
CA TYR A 289 -12.52 -12.13 -20.57
C TYR A 289 -11.10 -11.78 -21.00
N ARG A 290 -10.50 -12.70 -21.75
CA ARG A 290 -9.29 -12.45 -22.55
C ARG A 290 -9.44 -13.14 -23.90
N ARG A 291 -8.75 -12.61 -24.91
CA ARG A 291 -8.61 -13.30 -26.20
C ARG A 291 -7.92 -14.65 -26.02
N LYS A 292 -8.46 -15.68 -26.66
CA LYS A 292 -7.81 -17.00 -26.74
C LYS A 292 -6.45 -16.88 -27.43
N VAL A 293 -5.44 -17.48 -26.82
CA VAL A 293 -4.08 -17.52 -27.34
C VAL A 293 -3.78 -18.93 -27.81
N PRO A 294 -3.07 -19.12 -28.95
CA PRO A 294 -2.63 -20.45 -29.37
C PRO A 294 -1.82 -21.13 -28.27
N GLN A 295 -2.10 -22.41 -28.03
CA GLN A 295 -1.35 -23.20 -27.06
C GLN A 295 0.09 -23.40 -27.50
N LYS A 296 1.01 -23.30 -26.54
CA LYS A 296 2.40 -23.70 -26.71
C LYS A 296 2.61 -25.04 -26.03
N PRO A 297 3.61 -25.83 -26.46
CA PRO A 297 3.99 -27.01 -25.71
C PRO A 297 4.41 -26.60 -24.28
N MET A 298 4.14 -27.49 -23.32
CA MET A 298 4.32 -27.24 -21.90
C MET A 298 5.30 -28.25 -21.31
N ASN A 299 6.26 -27.75 -20.52
CA ASN A 299 7.04 -28.58 -19.60
C ASN A 299 6.39 -28.52 -18.23
N VAL A 300 6.14 -29.69 -17.65
CA VAL A 300 5.50 -29.80 -16.33
C VAL A 300 6.54 -30.25 -15.32
N MET A 301 6.56 -29.61 -14.15
CA MET A 301 7.50 -29.92 -13.07
C MET A 301 6.83 -29.84 -11.70
N LYS A 302 7.02 -30.87 -10.87
CA LYS A 302 6.58 -30.86 -9.48
C LYS A 302 7.58 -30.08 -8.64
N ILE A 303 7.08 -29.16 -7.82
CA ILE A 303 7.85 -28.47 -6.79
C ILE A 303 7.65 -29.24 -5.49
N VAL A 304 8.76 -29.64 -4.87
CA VAL A 304 8.78 -30.38 -3.62
C VAL A 304 9.55 -29.58 -2.58
N ASN A 305 8.96 -29.42 -1.40
CA ASN A 305 9.60 -28.78 -0.27
C ASN A 305 10.43 -29.80 0.53
N ASP A 306 11.48 -30.34 -0.09
CA ASP A 306 12.44 -31.25 0.54
C ASP A 306 13.80 -30.57 0.77
N GLU A 307 14.67 -31.19 1.57
CA GLU A 307 16.01 -30.64 1.86
C GLU A 307 16.93 -30.57 0.63
N SER A 308 16.66 -31.38 -0.40
CA SER A 308 17.51 -31.51 -1.58
C SER A 308 17.33 -30.35 -2.56
N LEU A 309 16.10 -29.82 -2.65
CA LEU A 309 15.70 -28.74 -3.56
C LEU A 309 16.15 -28.97 -5.02
N LEU A 310 16.21 -30.24 -5.46
CA LEU A 310 16.73 -30.63 -6.78
C LEU A 310 15.95 -29.99 -7.93
N TRP A 311 14.64 -29.76 -7.74
CA TRP A 311 13.78 -29.08 -8.70
C TRP A 311 14.30 -27.70 -9.12
N ILE A 312 15.08 -27.00 -8.26
CA ILE A 312 15.68 -25.70 -8.60
C ILE A 312 16.68 -25.86 -9.75
N GLN A 313 17.53 -26.88 -9.69
CA GLN A 313 18.53 -27.13 -10.73
C GLN A 313 17.87 -27.53 -12.05
N GLU A 314 16.81 -28.32 -11.98
CA GLU A 314 16.02 -28.71 -13.15
C GLU A 314 15.32 -27.49 -13.78
N LEU A 315 14.69 -26.64 -12.96
CA LEU A 315 14.03 -25.42 -13.43
C LEU A 315 15.03 -24.47 -14.10
N GLN A 316 16.23 -24.33 -13.53
CA GLN A 316 17.31 -23.54 -14.13
C GLN A 316 17.78 -24.11 -15.47
N LYS A 317 17.87 -25.45 -15.59
CA LYS A 317 18.22 -26.11 -16.88
C LYS A 317 17.14 -25.87 -17.93
N LEU A 318 15.87 -26.00 -17.56
CA LEU A 318 14.72 -25.71 -18.41
C LEU A 318 14.73 -24.26 -18.91
N HIS A 319 14.95 -23.29 -18.03
CA HIS A 319 15.05 -21.90 -18.43
C HIS A 319 16.25 -21.64 -19.36
N LYS A 320 17.43 -22.21 -19.05
CA LYS A 320 18.65 -22.07 -19.88
C LYS A 320 18.53 -22.69 -21.26
N SER A 321 17.64 -23.67 -21.44
CA SER A 321 17.41 -24.28 -22.76
C SER A 321 16.87 -23.27 -23.79
N LYS A 322 16.40 -22.09 -23.35
CA LYS A 322 15.75 -21.05 -24.17
C LYS A 322 14.60 -21.60 -25.03
N SER A 323 13.98 -22.68 -24.57
CA SER A 323 12.74 -23.18 -25.14
C SER A 323 11.67 -22.08 -25.09
N LYS A 324 10.92 -21.92 -26.19
CA LYS A 324 9.75 -21.02 -26.24
C LYS A 324 8.51 -21.63 -25.56
N GLU A 325 8.65 -22.82 -24.98
CA GLU A 325 7.61 -23.57 -24.30
C GLU A 325 7.21 -22.92 -22.99
N ASP A 326 5.97 -23.17 -22.57
CA ASP A 326 5.53 -22.76 -21.25
C ASP A 326 6.04 -23.72 -20.17
N ILE A 327 6.29 -23.20 -18.98
CA ILE A 327 6.73 -24.02 -17.84
C ILE A 327 5.62 -24.00 -16.79
N VAL A 328 5.01 -25.15 -16.55
CA VAL A 328 3.98 -25.34 -15.52
C VAL A 328 4.64 -26.01 -14.32
N ILE A 329 4.87 -25.21 -13.27
CA ILE A 329 5.28 -25.75 -11.98
C ILE A 329 4.05 -26.09 -11.16
N TYR A 330 4.05 -27.20 -10.43
CA TYR A 330 2.90 -27.56 -9.62
C TYR A 330 3.26 -28.06 -8.23
N SER A 331 2.33 -27.89 -7.31
CA SER A 331 2.39 -28.41 -5.95
C SER A 331 1.07 -29.08 -5.63
N GLU A 332 1.13 -30.22 -4.96
CA GLU A 332 -0.02 -31.00 -4.50
C GLU A 332 0.33 -31.60 -3.14
N LYS A 333 -0.67 -31.83 -2.28
CA LYS A 333 -0.49 -32.53 -0.99
C LYS A 333 0.58 -31.90 -0.08
N ASP A 334 0.81 -30.59 -0.20
CA ASP A 334 1.76 -29.81 0.60
C ASP A 334 1.10 -28.51 1.06
N SER A 335 0.70 -28.48 2.33
CA SER A 335 0.09 -27.32 2.97
C SER A 335 1.08 -26.20 3.30
N THR A 336 2.38 -26.48 3.23
CA THR A 336 3.47 -25.54 3.51
C THR A 336 4.07 -24.93 2.24
N SER A 337 3.58 -25.34 1.07
CA SER A 337 4.12 -24.92 -0.21
C SER A 337 3.99 -23.41 -0.43
N GLY A 338 5.15 -22.76 -0.61
CA GLY A 338 5.26 -21.35 -0.97
C GLY A 338 5.11 -21.06 -2.47
N ILE A 339 4.55 -22.00 -3.27
CA ILE A 339 4.56 -21.95 -4.74
C ILE A 339 3.97 -20.66 -5.33
N LEU A 340 2.96 -20.07 -4.68
CA LEU A 340 2.35 -18.81 -5.12
C LEU A 340 3.36 -17.65 -5.05
N GLY A 341 4.07 -17.53 -3.93
CA GLY A 341 5.12 -16.52 -3.73
C GLY A 341 6.31 -16.75 -4.67
N LEU A 342 6.73 -18.01 -4.80
CA LEU A 342 7.79 -18.40 -5.74
C LEU A 342 7.45 -17.99 -7.18
N THR A 343 6.24 -18.31 -7.64
CA THR A 343 5.79 -17.99 -9.01
C THR A 343 5.76 -16.48 -9.26
N ASN A 344 5.26 -15.71 -8.29
CA ASN A 344 5.26 -14.25 -8.35
C ASN A 344 6.67 -13.65 -8.45
N CYS A 345 7.66 -14.23 -7.75
CA CYS A 345 9.05 -13.83 -7.87
C CYS A 345 9.63 -14.21 -9.24
N LEU A 346 9.50 -15.49 -9.63
CA LEU A 346 10.07 -16.01 -10.87
C LEU A 346 9.58 -15.24 -12.09
N ARG A 347 8.30 -14.90 -12.18
CA ARG A 347 7.73 -14.18 -13.32
C ARG A 347 8.24 -12.73 -13.48
N LYS A 348 8.83 -12.15 -12.43
CA LYS A 348 9.44 -10.82 -12.47
C LYS A 348 10.90 -10.83 -12.92
N GLU A 349 11.50 -12.02 -13.03
CA GLU A 349 12.83 -12.17 -13.60
C GLU A 349 12.82 -11.99 -15.13
N PRO A 350 13.98 -11.68 -15.75
CA PRO A 350 14.11 -11.62 -17.20
C PRO A 350 13.77 -12.96 -17.87
N GLU A 351 13.04 -12.92 -18.98
CA GLU A 351 12.78 -14.10 -19.84
C GLU A 351 12.03 -15.28 -19.17
N THR A 352 11.31 -15.06 -18.07
CA THR A 352 10.58 -16.11 -17.30
C THR A 352 9.06 -15.90 -17.25
N ARG A 353 8.51 -15.01 -18.09
CA ARG A 353 7.06 -14.70 -18.14
C ARG A 353 6.18 -15.88 -18.58
N ASN A 354 6.78 -16.93 -19.11
CA ASN A 354 6.15 -18.19 -19.52
C ASN A 354 5.97 -19.18 -18.36
N ILE A 355 6.49 -18.89 -17.15
CA ILE A 355 6.29 -19.73 -15.97
C ILE A 355 4.89 -19.51 -15.39
N ARG A 356 4.19 -20.61 -15.11
CA ARG A 356 2.84 -20.66 -14.52
C ARG A 356 2.84 -21.67 -13.38
N CYS A 357 1.92 -21.51 -12.43
CA CYS A 357 1.74 -22.50 -11.37
C CYS A 357 0.35 -23.11 -11.29
N VAL A 358 0.32 -24.37 -10.85
CA VAL A 358 -0.87 -25.09 -10.41
C VAL A 358 -0.69 -25.49 -8.96
N PHE A 359 -1.58 -25.05 -8.08
CA PHE A 359 -1.56 -25.44 -6.67
C PHE A 359 -2.84 -26.22 -6.33
N LEU A 360 -2.69 -27.52 -6.11
CA LEU A 360 -3.76 -28.42 -5.70
C LEU A 360 -3.76 -28.52 -4.17
N MET A 361 -4.71 -27.86 -3.53
CA MET A 361 -4.74 -27.75 -2.07
C MET A 361 -5.56 -28.85 -1.38
N ASP A 362 -6.47 -29.49 -2.12
CA ASP A 362 -7.30 -30.56 -1.56
C ASP A 362 -6.49 -31.87 -1.55
N GLU A 363 -6.51 -32.60 -0.43
CA GLU A 363 -5.72 -33.85 -0.28
C GLU A 363 -6.07 -34.93 -1.32
N SER A 364 -7.31 -34.90 -1.80
CA SER A 364 -7.82 -35.82 -2.83
C SER A 364 -7.32 -35.50 -4.23
N ASP A 365 -6.88 -34.26 -4.49
CA ASP A 365 -6.43 -33.87 -5.82
C ASP A 365 -5.03 -34.42 -6.11
N THR A 366 -4.86 -34.95 -7.32
CA THR A 366 -3.57 -35.37 -7.86
C THR A 366 -3.41 -34.73 -9.23
N PHE A 367 -2.22 -34.21 -9.50
CA PHE A 367 -1.91 -33.59 -10.77
C PHE A 367 -1.89 -34.64 -11.88
N ASP A 368 -2.73 -34.44 -12.89
CA ASP A 368 -2.76 -35.23 -14.11
C ASP A 368 -2.96 -34.29 -15.30
N ILE A 369 -1.95 -34.15 -16.15
CA ILE A 369 -1.99 -33.28 -17.34
C ILE A 369 -3.06 -33.72 -18.36
N THR A 370 -3.54 -34.97 -18.28
CA THR A 370 -4.61 -35.50 -19.13
C THR A 370 -6.01 -35.21 -18.60
N ASP A 371 -6.12 -34.72 -17.36
CA ASP A 371 -7.39 -34.28 -16.78
C ASP A 371 -8.00 -33.12 -17.58
N ILE A 372 -9.25 -33.30 -18.00
CA ILE A 372 -9.96 -32.37 -18.88
C ILE A 372 -10.17 -31.01 -18.19
N ASP A 373 -10.46 -31.01 -16.89
CA ASP A 373 -10.76 -29.78 -16.16
C ASP A 373 -9.48 -28.98 -15.86
N LEU A 374 -8.37 -29.66 -15.56
CA LEU A 374 -7.05 -29.05 -15.50
C LEU A 374 -6.63 -28.46 -16.85
N GLN A 375 -6.81 -29.21 -17.94
CA GLN A 375 -6.49 -28.69 -19.27
C GLN A 375 -7.31 -27.45 -19.60
N LYS A 376 -8.62 -27.44 -19.33
CA LYS A 376 -9.46 -26.24 -19.50
C LYS A 376 -8.92 -25.05 -18.72
N GLU A 377 -8.48 -25.25 -17.47
CA GLU A 377 -7.91 -24.17 -16.66
C GLU A 377 -6.57 -23.70 -17.22
N LEU A 378 -5.65 -24.61 -17.55
CA LEU A 378 -4.34 -24.29 -18.12
C LEU A 378 -4.45 -23.58 -19.48
N ASN A 379 -5.49 -23.88 -20.25
CA ASN A 379 -5.79 -23.23 -21.54
C ASN A 379 -6.11 -21.75 -21.39
N LYS A 380 -6.61 -21.34 -20.21
CA LYS A 380 -6.76 -19.92 -19.89
C LYS A 380 -5.42 -19.21 -19.78
N ASN A 381 -4.26 -19.88 -19.77
CA ASN A 381 -2.95 -19.20 -19.74
C ASN A 381 -2.85 -18.18 -18.59
N LEU A 382 -3.28 -18.60 -17.40
CA LEU A 382 -3.15 -17.88 -16.15
C LEU A 382 -1.80 -18.17 -15.49
N ALA A 383 -1.18 -17.14 -14.93
CA ALA A 383 0.06 -17.23 -14.17
C ALA A 383 -0.08 -18.13 -12.93
N ILE A 384 -1.21 -18.01 -12.22
CA ILE A 384 -1.50 -18.70 -10.97
C ILE A 384 -2.85 -19.38 -11.09
N ASN A 385 -2.89 -20.69 -10.82
CA ASN A 385 -4.10 -21.51 -10.84
C ASN A 385 -4.15 -22.30 -9.53
N VAL A 386 -5.18 -22.10 -8.72
CA VAL A 386 -5.33 -22.77 -7.43
C VAL A 386 -6.64 -23.55 -7.43
N LYS A 387 -6.57 -24.84 -7.08
CA LYS A 387 -7.74 -25.68 -6.84
C LYS A 387 -7.90 -25.90 -5.34
N LYS A 388 -9.05 -25.46 -4.80
CA LYS A 388 -9.38 -25.56 -3.38
C LYS A 388 -10.88 -25.75 -3.18
N GLY A 389 -11.28 -26.72 -2.38
CA GLY A 389 -12.68 -27.11 -2.19
C GLY A 389 -13.36 -27.50 -3.50
N GLY A 390 -12.64 -28.18 -4.40
CA GLY A 390 -13.13 -28.60 -5.72
C GLY A 390 -13.35 -27.45 -6.72
N LYS A 391 -12.94 -26.22 -6.40
CA LYS A 391 -13.11 -25.04 -7.27
C LYS A 391 -11.76 -24.48 -7.69
N TRP A 392 -11.67 -24.05 -8.95
CA TRP A 392 -10.57 -23.24 -9.46
C TRP A 392 -10.73 -21.79 -9.04
N GLY A 393 -9.60 -21.15 -8.73
CA GLY A 393 -9.56 -19.76 -8.28
C GLY A 393 -8.14 -19.29 -8.06
N THR A 394 -8.02 -18.16 -7.38
CA THR A 394 -6.73 -17.54 -7.05
C THR A 394 -6.79 -16.92 -5.66
N TYR A 395 -5.63 -16.78 -5.00
CA TYR A 395 -5.58 -16.01 -3.77
C TYR A 395 -5.41 -14.52 -4.10
N ARG A 396 -6.18 -13.68 -3.42
CA ARG A 396 -6.29 -12.25 -3.71
C ARG A 396 -6.26 -11.42 -2.44
N HIS A 397 -5.70 -10.22 -2.56
CA HIS A 397 -5.65 -9.24 -1.48
C HIS A 397 -6.96 -8.45 -1.45
N MET A 398 -7.74 -8.62 -0.38
CA MET A 398 -9.02 -7.96 -0.20
C MET A 398 -8.90 -6.93 0.91
N LEU A 399 -9.52 -5.76 0.75
CA LEU A 399 -9.52 -4.76 1.82
C LEU A 399 -10.12 -5.33 3.10
N VAL A 400 -9.44 -5.09 4.23
CA VAL A 400 -10.00 -5.39 5.54
C VAL A 400 -11.10 -4.38 5.80
N LYS A 401 -12.35 -4.84 5.75
CA LYS A 401 -13.50 -4.04 6.22
C LYS A 401 -13.26 -3.73 7.69
N ARG A 402 -12.94 -2.48 8.00
CA ARG A 402 -12.91 -2.01 9.38
C ARG A 402 -14.35 -1.77 9.76
N GLU A 403 -14.89 -2.61 10.64
CA GLU A 403 -16.11 -2.23 11.33
C GLU A 403 -15.79 -0.96 12.13
N SER A 404 -16.59 0.08 11.91
CA SER A 404 -16.35 1.38 12.52
C SER A 404 -16.64 1.38 14.02
N TYR A 405 -17.43 0.40 14.48
CA TYR A 405 -17.87 0.24 15.86
C TYR A 405 -18.02 -1.24 16.18
N VAL A 406 -17.59 -1.62 17.36
CA VAL A 406 -17.81 -2.94 17.95
C VAL A 406 -18.38 -2.73 19.35
N ASP A 407 -19.19 -3.67 19.82
CA ASP A 407 -19.63 -3.65 21.22
C ASP A 407 -18.44 -4.01 22.12
N ALA A 408 -18.22 -3.17 23.13
CA ALA A 408 -17.14 -3.36 24.10
C ALA A 408 -17.68 -3.16 25.52
N GLU A 409 -17.25 -3.99 26.46
CA GLU A 409 -17.66 -3.91 27.87
C GLU A 409 -17.19 -2.61 28.53
N HIS A 410 -16.01 -2.11 28.15
CA HIS A 410 -15.43 -0.89 28.66
C HIS A 410 -15.06 0.06 27.53
N VAL A 411 -15.57 1.28 27.61
CA VAL A 411 -15.33 2.32 26.61
C VAL A 411 -14.91 3.61 27.30
N MET A 412 -14.04 4.37 26.63
CA MET A 412 -13.58 5.68 27.05
C MET A 412 -13.84 6.70 25.96
N ALA A 413 -14.26 7.91 26.33
CA ALA A 413 -14.40 9.01 25.38
C ALA A 413 -13.04 9.67 25.15
N ASN A 414 -12.63 9.83 23.88
CA ASN A 414 -11.37 10.47 23.53
C ASN A 414 -11.53 11.41 22.32
N ILE A 415 -10.82 12.54 22.34
CA ILE A 415 -10.73 13.48 21.22
C ILE A 415 -9.56 13.02 20.33
N MET A 416 -9.87 12.50 19.14
CA MET A 416 -8.86 11.91 18.24
C MET A 416 -7.95 12.97 17.61
N VAL A 417 -8.41 14.22 17.51
CA VAL A 417 -7.69 15.38 16.98
C VAL A 417 -7.84 16.54 17.95
N ARG A 418 -6.75 16.88 18.66
CA ARG A 418 -6.76 18.00 19.63
C ARG A 418 -7.27 19.29 18.98
N GLY A 419 -8.21 19.97 19.64
CA GLY A 419 -8.81 21.23 19.14
C GLY A 419 -9.97 21.04 18.17
N ASP A 420 -10.27 19.81 17.74
CA ASP A 420 -11.43 19.50 16.89
C ASP A 420 -12.41 18.60 17.66
N LEU A 421 -13.50 19.19 18.16
CA LEU A 421 -14.52 18.47 18.92
C LEU A 421 -15.31 17.47 18.07
N SER A 422 -15.32 17.61 16.73
CA SER A 422 -15.96 16.62 15.84
C SER A 422 -15.19 15.30 15.81
N SER A 423 -13.96 15.29 16.31
CA SER A 423 -13.13 14.10 16.44
C SER A 423 -13.36 13.32 17.75
N LEU A 424 -14.28 13.77 18.61
CA LEU A 424 -14.68 13.05 19.82
C LEU A 424 -15.31 11.70 19.45
N ARG A 425 -14.71 10.61 19.92
CA ARG A 425 -15.19 9.25 19.68
C ARG A 425 -15.06 8.39 20.94
N TRP A 426 -15.91 7.38 21.04
CA TRP A 426 -15.70 6.27 21.97
C TRP A 426 -14.57 5.38 21.45
N THR A 427 -13.62 5.05 22.32
CA THR A 427 -12.55 4.09 22.08
C THR A 427 -12.66 2.96 23.09
N GLU A 428 -12.43 1.74 22.64
CA GLU A 428 -12.35 0.57 23.53
C GLU A 428 -11.30 0.81 24.62
N GLY A 429 -11.68 0.54 25.87
CA GLY A 429 -10.82 0.66 27.02
C GLY A 429 -10.23 -0.68 27.46
N PRO A 430 -9.24 -0.69 28.37
CA PRO A 430 -8.47 -1.90 28.66
C PRO A 430 -9.18 -2.86 29.61
N LEU A 431 -10.29 -2.49 30.26
CA LEU A 431 -10.93 -3.32 31.28
C LEU A 431 -11.90 -4.31 30.64
N SER A 432 -11.93 -5.53 31.18
CA SER A 432 -12.96 -6.52 30.90
C SER A 432 -13.39 -7.19 32.19
N SER A 433 -14.62 -7.73 32.21
CA SER A 433 -15.21 -8.44 33.34
C SER A 433 -14.36 -9.63 33.81
N ASN A 434 -13.58 -10.24 32.91
CA ASN A 434 -12.70 -11.37 33.16
C ASN A 434 -11.24 -10.97 33.42
N MET A 435 -10.92 -9.68 33.53
CA MET A 435 -9.56 -9.23 33.76
C MET A 435 -9.12 -9.49 35.21
N LEU A 436 -8.06 -10.27 35.38
CA LEU A 436 -7.31 -10.30 36.63
C LEU A 436 -6.44 -9.04 36.69
N PRO A 437 -6.51 -8.22 37.77
CA PRO A 437 -5.62 -7.08 37.91
C PRO A 437 -4.16 -7.56 37.92
N PRO A 438 -3.23 -6.87 37.22
CA PRO A 438 -1.82 -7.16 37.33
C PRO A 438 -1.40 -7.14 38.81
N LEU A 439 -0.53 -8.06 39.24
CA LEU A 439 -0.05 -8.19 40.63
C LEU A 439 0.45 -6.87 41.26
N GLU A 440 0.88 -5.93 40.43
CA GLU A 440 1.43 -4.62 40.81
C GLU A 440 0.37 -3.51 40.95
N ARG A 441 -0.92 -3.79 40.70
CA ARG A 441 -2.01 -2.81 40.70
C ARG A 441 -3.22 -3.29 41.50
N ASN A 442 -3.72 -2.43 42.39
CA ASN A 442 -4.96 -2.66 43.11
C ASN A 442 -6.12 -2.00 42.36
N LEU A 443 -7.18 -2.76 42.08
CA LEU A 443 -8.46 -2.21 41.63
C LEU A 443 -9.10 -1.46 42.81
N VAL A 444 -9.26 -0.16 42.67
CA VAL A 444 -9.99 0.67 43.64
C VAL A 444 -11.38 0.90 43.08
N TYR A 445 -12.39 0.33 43.75
CA TYR A 445 -13.78 0.67 43.49
C TYR A 445 -14.05 2.04 44.10
N VAL A 446 -14.44 3.02 43.27
CA VAL A 446 -14.83 4.36 43.69
C VAL A 446 -16.35 4.46 43.73
#